data_AF-T1EI31-F1
#
_entry.id   AF-T1EI31-F1
#
_cell.length_a   1.000
_cell.length_b   1.000
_cell.length_c   1.000
_cell.angle_alpha   90.00
_cell.angle_beta   90.00
_cell.angle_gamma   90.00
#
_symmetry.space_group_name_H-M   'P 1'
#
loop_
_entity.id
_entity.type
_entity.pdbx_description
1 polymer ?
#
loop_
_entity_poly.entity_id
_entity_poly.type
_entity_poly.pdbx_seq_one_letter_code
_entity_poly.pdbx_strand_id
1 'polypeptide(L)'
;SSCDTAKRPENKSKNRFDHILAYDHSRVILQDKENVSDYTNANYISSRHGAKSYIASQGPFNPQTICDFWSVVYTEEVSCIIFLSQLAENDVVKCERYWPEDDLMRKYGEVIVKKIRMEKYANFIIRTFILINDSESLNQESQRVTQFHFTSWKSNEYSILKLLEFWQKVKNDKNGQRLPWLVHCSTGISRSAVFLAMENCLGGKRSHGVNVYQCCNRMRKCRPWMVKTLKHYQLIYDLLYEA
;
A
#
# COMPACT_ATOMS: atom_id res chain seq x y z
N SER A 1 -0.07 -0.91 -22.27
CA SER A 1 0.18 0.23 -21.39
C SER A 1 1.66 0.54 -21.34
N SER A 2 2.03 1.82 -21.44
CA SER A 2 3.40 2.32 -21.37
C SER A 2 3.84 2.57 -19.91
N CYS A 3 5.15 2.72 -19.70
CA CYS A 3 5.75 3.13 -18.42
C CYS A 3 6.76 4.26 -18.65
N ASP A 4 6.46 5.18 -19.56
CA ASP A 4 7.42 6.14 -20.10
C ASP A 4 7.79 7.18 -19.06
N THR A 5 6.84 7.60 -18.21
CA THR A 5 7.12 8.51 -17.08
C THR A 5 8.11 7.90 -16.10
N ALA A 6 7.94 6.62 -15.78
CA ALA A 6 8.79 5.89 -14.85
C ALA A 6 10.23 5.71 -15.36
N LYS A 7 10.43 5.74 -16.69
CA LYS A 7 11.73 5.54 -17.35
C LYS A 7 12.53 6.83 -17.54
N ARG A 8 11.91 8.00 -17.32
CA ARG A 8 12.59 9.29 -17.46
C ARG A 8 13.82 9.36 -16.54
N PRO A 9 14.95 9.96 -16.97
CA PRO A 9 16.19 9.98 -16.19
C PRO A 9 16.00 10.45 -14.74
N GLU A 10 15.21 11.49 -14.52
CA GLU A 10 14.90 12.09 -13.22
C GLU A 10 14.10 11.17 -12.28
N ASN A 11 13.46 10.12 -12.81
CA ASN A 11 12.59 9.20 -12.08
C ASN A 11 13.22 7.85 -11.77
N LYS A 12 14.37 7.53 -12.38
CA LYS A 12 15.04 6.24 -12.16
C LYS A 12 15.37 6.00 -10.68
N SER A 13 15.87 7.02 -9.99
CA SER A 13 16.20 6.96 -8.55
C SER A 13 14.98 6.82 -7.62
N LYS A 14 13.76 6.97 -8.16
CA LYS A 14 12.49 6.77 -7.44
C LYS A 14 11.95 5.34 -7.60
N ASN A 15 12.58 4.48 -8.39
CA ASN A 15 12.20 3.08 -8.57
C ASN A 15 13.12 2.18 -7.75
N ARG A 16 12.55 1.34 -6.87
CA ARG A 16 13.36 0.38 -6.11
C ARG A 16 14.01 -0.67 -7.02
N PHE A 17 13.33 -1.02 -8.11
CA PHE A 17 13.78 -1.99 -9.10
C PHE A 17 13.47 -1.47 -10.51
N ASP A 18 14.47 -1.44 -11.39
CA ASP A 18 14.35 -0.90 -12.75
C ASP A 18 13.32 -1.63 -13.63
N HIS A 19 13.00 -2.87 -13.29
CA HIS A 19 12.07 -3.72 -14.03
C HIS A 19 10.65 -3.75 -13.43
N ILE A 20 10.40 -3.06 -12.32
CA ILE A 20 9.08 -2.96 -11.67
C ILE A 20 8.66 -1.50 -11.69
N LEU A 21 8.04 -1.09 -12.80
CA LEU A 21 7.69 0.30 -13.08
C LEU A 21 6.17 0.50 -13.01
N ALA A 22 5.72 1.71 -12.69
CA ALA A 22 4.30 2.04 -12.73
C ALA A 22 3.83 2.27 -14.19
N TYR A 23 2.64 1.76 -14.55
CA TYR A 23 2.01 2.10 -15.82
C TYR A 23 1.55 3.56 -15.84
N ASP A 24 1.69 4.24 -16.98
CA ASP A 24 1.36 5.67 -17.09
C ASP A 24 -0.14 5.95 -16.90
N HIS A 25 -1.03 5.12 -17.46
CA HIS A 25 -2.48 5.37 -17.48
C HIS A 25 -3.16 5.23 -16.11
N SER A 26 -2.48 4.65 -15.13
CA SER A 26 -3.03 4.32 -13.82
C SER A 26 -2.09 4.71 -12.67
N ARG A 27 -0.97 5.38 -12.95
CA ARG A 27 -0.04 5.81 -11.89
C ARG A 27 -0.72 6.85 -11.00
N VAL A 28 -0.29 6.88 -9.74
CA VAL A 28 -0.58 8.01 -8.87
C VAL A 28 0.29 9.20 -9.31
N ILE A 29 -0.30 10.38 -9.34
CA ILE A 29 0.37 11.63 -9.75
C ILE A 29 0.53 12.47 -8.49
N LEU A 30 1.77 12.84 -8.15
CA LEU A 30 2.04 13.76 -7.05
C LEU A 30 1.56 15.17 -7.44
N GLN A 31 0.70 15.78 -6.64
CA GLN A 31 0.22 17.15 -6.84
C GLN A 31 1.24 18.17 -6.31
N ASP A 32 1.13 19.43 -6.78
CA ASP A 32 1.82 20.62 -6.25
C ASP A 32 3.35 20.52 -6.15
N LYS A 33 3.97 19.91 -7.16
CA LYS A 33 5.43 19.78 -7.29
C LYS A 33 5.95 20.78 -8.32
N GLU A 34 6.10 22.06 -7.94
CA GLU A 34 6.81 23.01 -8.79
C GLU A 34 8.28 22.58 -8.94
N ASN A 35 8.75 22.45 -10.19
CA ASN A 35 10.13 22.09 -10.53
C ASN A 35 10.64 20.73 -9.99
N VAL A 36 9.74 19.84 -9.55
CA VAL A 36 10.06 18.48 -9.10
C VAL A 36 9.19 17.48 -9.85
N SER A 37 9.69 16.27 -10.12
CA SER A 37 8.88 15.27 -10.82
C SER A 37 7.63 14.86 -10.02
N ASP A 38 6.50 14.82 -10.72
CA ASP A 38 5.18 14.32 -10.30
C ASP A 38 5.11 12.79 -10.11
N TYR A 39 6.23 12.10 -10.30
CA TYR A 39 6.28 10.64 -10.32
C TYR A 39 6.51 10.04 -8.93
N THR A 40 5.72 9.00 -8.65
CA THR A 40 5.95 8.00 -7.61
C THR A 40 5.62 6.62 -8.17
N ASN A 41 6.31 5.58 -7.70
CA ASN A 41 6.06 4.22 -8.17
C ASN A 41 4.87 3.60 -7.42
N ALA A 42 3.68 4.06 -7.78
CA ALA A 42 2.40 3.57 -7.29
C ALA A 42 1.35 3.62 -8.40
N ASN A 43 0.37 2.73 -8.34
CA ASN A 43 -0.77 2.72 -9.27
C ASN A 43 -2.08 2.57 -8.50
N TYR A 44 -3.13 3.24 -8.99
CA TYR A 44 -4.49 2.92 -8.59
C TYR A 44 -4.85 1.52 -9.06
N ILE A 45 -5.45 0.73 -8.17
CA ILE A 45 -5.97 -0.59 -8.47
C ILE A 45 -7.50 -0.51 -8.41
N SER A 46 -8.11 -0.80 -9.55
CA SER A 46 -9.57 -0.85 -9.67
C SER A 46 -10.15 -2.00 -8.84
N SER A 47 -11.31 -1.73 -8.23
CA SER A 47 -12.09 -2.70 -7.47
C SER A 47 -13.57 -2.60 -7.83
N ARG A 48 -14.40 -3.46 -7.23
CA ARG A 48 -15.87 -3.33 -7.30
C ARG A 48 -16.40 -2.00 -6.72
N HIS A 49 -15.63 -1.35 -5.84
CA HIS A 49 -15.98 -0.08 -5.20
C HIS A 49 -15.57 1.15 -6.03
N GLY A 50 -14.95 0.96 -7.20
CA GLY A 50 -14.54 2.04 -8.09
C GLY A 50 -13.12 1.89 -8.65
N ALA A 51 -12.78 2.77 -9.59
CA ALA A 51 -11.49 2.73 -10.29
C ALA A 51 -10.28 3.07 -9.40
N LYS A 52 -10.50 3.82 -8.31
CA LYS A 52 -9.45 4.32 -7.39
C LYS A 52 -9.59 3.82 -5.94
N SER A 53 -10.19 2.65 -5.73
CA SER A 53 -10.43 2.13 -4.37
C SER A 53 -9.14 1.82 -3.61
N TYR A 54 -8.10 1.37 -4.31
CA TYR A 54 -6.83 1.01 -3.68
C TYR A 54 -5.67 1.64 -4.43
N ILE A 55 -4.56 1.83 -3.73
CA ILE A 55 -3.28 2.22 -4.27
C ILE A 55 -2.28 1.11 -3.98
N ALA A 56 -1.70 0.50 -5.01
CA ALA A 56 -0.58 -0.43 -4.85
C ALA A 56 0.72 0.32 -5.07
N SER A 57 1.58 0.35 -4.04
CA SER A 57 2.84 1.10 -4.05
C SER A 57 4.04 0.22 -3.73
N GLN A 58 5.23 0.60 -4.21
CA GLN A 58 6.47 0.02 -3.70
C GLN A 58 6.70 0.42 -2.22
N GLY A 59 7.52 -0.34 -1.50
CA GLY A 59 8.01 0.11 -0.20
C GLY A 59 9.00 1.27 -0.36
N PRO A 60 8.82 2.40 0.34
CA PRO A 60 9.79 3.49 0.35
C PRO A 60 11.19 2.99 0.70
N PHE A 61 12.22 3.62 0.15
CA PHE A 61 13.59 3.07 0.21
C PHE A 61 14.70 4.09 0.34
N ASN A 62 14.37 5.37 0.23
CA ASN A 62 15.30 6.48 0.42
C ASN A 62 14.50 7.70 0.92
N PRO A 63 15.18 8.78 1.38
CA PRO A 63 14.49 9.95 1.91
C PRO A 63 13.45 10.56 0.94
N GLN A 64 13.78 10.65 -0.35
CA GLN A 64 12.87 11.23 -1.35
C GLN A 64 11.58 10.40 -1.50
N THR A 65 11.69 9.08 -1.63
CA THR A 65 10.53 8.19 -1.79
C THR A 65 9.69 8.07 -0.52
N ILE A 66 10.26 8.34 0.65
CA ILE A 66 9.51 8.47 1.91
C ILE A 66 8.66 9.74 1.90
N CYS A 67 9.22 10.88 1.48
CA CYS A 67 8.47 12.12 1.34
C CYS A 67 7.34 11.96 0.31
N ASP A 68 7.65 11.43 -0.88
CA ASP A 68 6.66 11.19 -1.93
C ASP A 68 5.55 10.21 -1.46
N PHE A 69 5.88 9.21 -0.62
CA PHE A 69 4.89 8.30 -0.03
C PHE A 69 3.89 9.02 0.88
N TRP A 70 4.36 9.89 1.78
CA TRP A 70 3.46 10.66 2.64
C TRP A 70 2.66 11.71 1.90
N SER A 71 3.25 12.34 0.86
CA SER A 71 2.48 13.20 -0.05
C SER A 71 1.29 12.45 -0.63
N VAL A 72 1.48 11.22 -1.15
CA VAL A 72 0.36 10.40 -1.65
C VAL A 72 -0.67 10.10 -0.56
N VAL A 73 -0.22 9.70 0.64
CA VAL A 73 -1.14 9.35 1.74
C VAL A 73 -2.02 10.55 2.13
N TYR A 74 -1.44 11.76 2.13
CA TYR A 74 -2.16 12.99 2.42
C TYR A 74 -3.10 13.39 1.27
N THR A 75 -2.58 13.58 0.06
CA THR A 75 -3.35 14.12 -1.08
C THR A 75 -4.47 13.18 -1.54
N GLU A 76 -4.29 11.86 -1.40
CA GLU A 76 -5.31 10.88 -1.76
C GLU A 76 -6.24 10.55 -0.57
N GLU A 77 -6.14 11.28 0.54
CA GLU A 77 -6.93 11.07 1.75
C GLU A 77 -6.95 9.61 2.22
N VAL A 78 -5.79 8.94 2.13
CA VAL A 78 -5.66 7.51 2.46
C VAL A 78 -6.09 7.27 3.89
N SER A 79 -7.09 6.41 4.04
CA SER A 79 -7.65 6.02 5.34
C SER A 79 -6.81 4.96 6.04
N CYS A 80 -6.28 4.01 5.27
CA CYS A 80 -5.50 2.88 5.75
C CYS A 80 -4.24 2.63 4.93
N ILE A 81 -3.14 2.36 5.63
CA ILE A 81 -1.88 1.87 5.03
C ILE A 81 -1.73 0.40 5.41
N ILE A 82 -1.73 -0.50 4.44
CA ILE A 82 -1.53 -1.93 4.66
C ILE A 82 -0.10 -2.30 4.29
N PHE A 83 0.72 -2.59 5.29
CA PHE A 83 2.13 -2.96 5.11
C PHE A 83 2.34 -4.45 5.33
N LEU A 84 2.74 -5.16 4.28
CA LEU A 84 2.81 -6.64 4.24
C LEU A 84 4.25 -7.16 4.15
N SER A 85 5.22 -6.44 4.72
CA SER A 85 6.63 -6.84 4.71
C SER A 85 7.31 -6.46 6.02
N GLN A 86 8.52 -6.99 6.23
CA GLN A 86 9.45 -6.43 7.19
C GLN A 86 10.22 -5.26 6.60
N LEU A 87 10.90 -4.49 7.46
CA LEU A 87 11.89 -3.49 7.03
C LEU A 87 13.09 -4.18 6.36
N ALA A 88 13.54 -5.30 6.91
CA ALA A 88 14.58 -6.17 6.34
C ALA A 88 14.21 -7.64 6.48
N GLU A 89 14.67 -8.48 5.54
CA GLU A 89 14.53 -9.94 5.58
C GLU A 89 15.85 -10.56 5.12
N ASN A 90 16.45 -11.42 5.95
CA ASN A 90 17.77 -12.02 5.71
C ASN A 90 18.82 -10.96 5.33
N ASP A 91 18.91 -9.90 6.15
CA ASP A 91 19.79 -8.74 5.97
C ASP A 91 19.55 -7.90 4.70
N VAL A 92 18.54 -8.25 3.90
CA VAL A 92 18.14 -7.47 2.72
C VAL A 92 17.05 -6.48 3.11
N VAL A 93 17.36 -5.19 3.00
CA VAL A 93 16.39 -4.10 3.21
C VAL A 93 15.26 -4.19 2.18
N LYS A 94 14.03 -4.38 2.68
CA LYS A 94 12.79 -4.48 1.89
C LYS A 94 12.00 -3.19 1.88
N CYS A 95 12.07 -2.40 2.95
CA CYS A 95 11.38 -1.12 3.13
C CYS A 95 12.14 -0.29 4.16
N GLU A 96 12.30 1.01 3.90
CA GLU A 96 12.75 1.95 4.93
C GLU A 96 11.63 2.29 5.90
N ARG A 97 11.99 2.62 7.13
CA ARG A 97 11.03 3.07 8.13
C ARG A 97 10.56 4.47 7.78
N TYR A 98 9.31 4.59 7.33
CA TYR A 98 8.71 5.86 6.95
C TYR A 98 7.88 6.50 8.07
N TRP A 99 7.85 5.98 9.28
CA TRP A 99 7.06 6.53 10.39
C TRP A 99 7.94 6.93 11.58
N PRO A 100 7.52 7.90 12.42
CA PRO A 100 8.27 8.31 13.61
C PRO A 100 8.28 7.23 14.73
N GLU A 101 9.27 7.31 15.63
CA GLU A 101 9.26 6.51 16.88
C GLU A 101 8.29 7.13 17.91
N ASP A 102 8.10 6.49 19.07
CA ASP A 102 7.08 6.92 20.05
C ASP A 102 7.28 8.38 20.49
N ASP A 103 6.17 9.08 20.68
CA ASP A 103 6.04 10.50 21.08
C ASP A 103 6.69 11.55 20.16
N LEU A 104 7.17 11.15 18.98
CA LEU A 104 7.76 12.05 18.00
C LEU A 104 6.79 12.39 16.87
N MET A 105 6.73 13.68 16.52
CA MET A 105 6.27 14.14 15.21
C MET A 105 7.48 14.26 14.28
N ARG A 106 7.31 13.94 13.00
CA ARG A 106 8.36 14.09 12.00
C ARG A 106 7.79 14.68 10.71
N LYS A 107 8.49 15.67 10.16
CA LYS A 107 8.19 16.29 8.86
C LYS A 107 8.80 15.43 7.74
N TYR A 108 8.01 15.15 6.70
CA TYR A 108 8.37 14.40 5.50
C TYR A 108 7.89 15.17 4.25
N GLY A 109 8.76 15.99 3.66
CA GLY A 109 8.30 17.02 2.72
C GLY A 109 7.37 17.98 3.46
N GLU A 110 6.22 18.35 2.90
CA GLU A 110 5.24 19.22 3.57
C GLU A 110 4.32 18.49 4.56
N VAL A 111 4.41 17.17 4.69
CA VAL A 111 3.53 16.40 5.57
C VAL A 111 4.20 16.15 6.92
N ILE A 112 3.62 16.67 7.99
CA ILE A 112 3.98 16.35 9.37
C ILE A 112 3.17 15.14 9.81
N VAL A 113 3.87 14.09 10.23
CA VAL A 113 3.28 12.82 10.68
C VAL A 113 3.50 12.71 12.18
N LYS A 114 2.41 12.66 12.95
CA LYS A 114 2.42 12.41 14.38
C LYS A 114 1.81 11.06 14.69
N LYS A 115 2.57 10.15 15.31
CA LYS A 115 2.02 8.90 15.83
C LYS A 115 1.26 9.20 17.13
N ILE A 116 0.03 8.73 17.22
CA ILE A 116 -0.84 8.98 18.38
C ILE A 116 -1.29 7.70 19.10
N ARG A 117 -1.13 6.54 18.45
CA ARG A 117 -1.46 5.24 19.02
C ARG A 117 -0.62 4.15 18.40
N MET A 118 -0.21 3.17 19.20
CA MET A 118 0.34 1.89 18.74
C MET A 118 -0.31 0.75 19.51
N GLU A 119 -0.72 -0.30 18.79
CA GLU A 119 -1.16 -1.56 19.37
C GLU A 119 -0.33 -2.69 18.77
N LYS A 120 0.30 -3.49 19.64
CA LYS A 120 1.14 -4.61 19.23
C LYS A 120 0.39 -5.92 19.49
N TYR A 121 0.20 -6.69 18.43
CA TYR A 121 -0.38 -8.03 18.48
C TYR A 121 0.71 -9.06 18.16
N ALA A 122 0.39 -10.35 18.30
CA ALA A 122 1.35 -11.43 18.01
C ALA A 122 1.82 -11.40 16.55
N ASN A 123 0.91 -11.14 15.60
CA ASN A 123 1.17 -11.30 14.17
C ASN A 123 1.20 -9.98 13.38
N PHE A 124 0.86 -8.85 14.00
CA PHE A 124 0.78 -7.55 13.36
C PHE A 124 0.88 -6.40 14.37
N ILE A 125 1.16 -5.20 13.85
CA ILE A 125 1.21 -3.96 14.63
C ILE A 125 0.26 -2.97 13.96
N ILE A 126 -0.53 -2.27 14.76
CA ILE A 126 -1.42 -1.21 14.30
C ILE A 126 -0.88 0.12 14.81
N ARG A 127 -0.73 1.11 13.92
CA ARG A 127 -0.31 2.47 14.27
C ARG A 127 -1.33 3.45 13.76
N THR A 128 -1.74 4.40 14.59
CA THR A 128 -2.59 5.51 14.14
C THR A 128 -1.77 6.78 14.10
N PHE A 129 -1.88 7.50 13.00
CA PHE A 129 -1.20 8.76 12.77
C PHE A 129 -2.22 9.88 12.54
N ILE A 130 -1.80 11.08 12.92
CA ILE A 130 -2.41 12.34 12.50
C ILE A 130 -1.45 12.99 11.51
N LEU A 131 -1.99 13.43 10.38
CA LEU A 131 -1.28 14.12 9.32
C LEU A 131 -1.69 15.59 9.32
N ILE A 132 -0.70 16.46 9.20
CA ILE A 132 -0.86 17.90 9.11
C ILE A 132 0.00 18.37 7.95
N ASN A 133 -0.57 19.17 7.05
CA ASN A 133 0.21 19.84 6.02
C ASN A 133 0.80 21.13 6.58
N ASP A 134 2.11 21.29 6.47
CA ASP A 134 2.85 22.43 7.04
C ASP A 134 2.59 23.75 6.30
N SER A 135 2.13 23.69 5.04
CA SER A 135 1.81 24.87 4.24
C SER A 135 0.36 25.36 4.43
N GLU A 136 -0.49 24.55 5.05
CA GLU A 136 -1.90 24.86 5.25
C GLU A 136 -2.14 25.55 6.59
N SER A 137 -3.11 26.47 6.63
CA SER A 137 -3.45 27.21 7.85
C SER A 137 -3.82 26.26 9.00
N LEU A 138 -3.50 26.64 10.24
CA LEU A 138 -3.77 25.88 11.48
C LEU A 138 -5.24 25.47 11.70
N ASN A 139 -6.17 25.95 10.87
CA ASN A 139 -7.61 25.68 10.95
C ASN A 139 -8.08 24.50 10.07
N GLN A 140 -7.19 23.88 9.28
CA GLN A 140 -7.57 22.74 8.44
C GLN A 140 -7.65 21.44 9.26
N GLU A 141 -8.68 20.62 8.99
CA GLU A 141 -8.91 19.39 9.73
C GLU A 141 -7.74 18.41 9.56
N SER A 142 -7.16 17.97 10.68
CA SER A 142 -6.07 17.00 10.66
C SER A 142 -6.55 15.64 10.15
N GLN A 143 -5.93 15.09 9.11
CA GLN A 143 -6.29 13.78 8.57
C GLN A 143 -5.79 12.66 9.49
N ARG A 144 -6.66 11.68 9.78
CA ARG A 144 -6.29 10.49 10.55
C ARG A 144 -6.09 9.30 9.61
N VAL A 145 -4.94 8.63 9.71
CA VAL A 145 -4.62 7.43 8.94
C VAL A 145 -4.18 6.30 9.87
N THR A 146 -4.59 5.07 9.57
CA THR A 146 -4.18 3.88 10.34
C THR A 146 -3.32 2.95 9.50
N GLN A 147 -2.11 2.67 9.96
CA GLN A 147 -1.24 1.66 9.37
C GLN A 147 -1.48 0.32 10.06
N PHE A 148 -1.78 -0.68 9.24
CA PHE A 148 -1.82 -2.09 9.62
C PHE A 148 -0.57 -2.76 9.06
N HIS A 149 0.36 -3.12 9.95
CA HIS A 149 1.62 -3.74 9.59
C HIS A 149 1.60 -5.22 9.95
N PHE A 150 1.43 -6.08 8.95
CA PHE A 150 1.49 -7.53 9.12
C PHE A 150 2.94 -8.00 9.22
N THR A 151 3.34 -8.49 10.40
CA THR A 151 4.73 -8.81 10.72
C THR A 151 5.05 -10.31 10.56
N SER A 152 4.03 -11.15 10.35
CA SER A 152 4.22 -12.60 10.27
C SER A 152 4.41 -13.15 8.85
N TRP A 153 4.47 -12.30 7.82
CA TRP A 153 4.77 -12.75 6.45
C TRP A 153 6.28 -12.83 6.20
N LYS A 154 6.94 -13.84 6.75
CA LYS A 154 8.39 -14.04 6.62
C LYS A 154 8.70 -14.94 5.43
N SER A 155 9.46 -14.43 4.47
CA SER A 155 9.96 -15.22 3.32
C SER A 155 8.83 -15.94 2.54
N ASN A 156 9.01 -17.22 2.25
CA ASN A 156 8.10 -18.12 1.56
C ASN A 156 7.07 -18.78 2.48
N GLU A 157 7.10 -18.50 3.78
CA GLU A 157 6.19 -19.06 4.77
C GLU A 157 5.11 -18.04 5.09
N TYR A 158 3.87 -18.46 4.92
CA TYR A 158 2.69 -17.69 5.27
C TYR A 158 1.74 -18.59 6.03
N SER A 159 0.99 -17.99 6.95
CA SER A 159 -0.12 -18.66 7.61
C SER A 159 -1.40 -18.03 7.11
N ILE A 160 -2.25 -18.86 6.48
CA ILE A 160 -3.56 -18.47 5.94
C ILE A 160 -4.41 -17.87 7.07
N LEU A 161 -4.53 -18.59 8.19
CA LEU A 161 -5.29 -18.15 9.36
C LEU A 161 -4.84 -16.79 9.89
N LYS A 162 -3.53 -16.57 10.03
CA LYS A 162 -2.99 -15.28 10.51
C LYS A 162 -3.28 -14.13 9.54
N LEU A 163 -3.27 -14.40 8.24
CA LEU A 163 -3.56 -13.39 7.23
C LEU A 163 -5.06 -13.06 7.18
N LEU A 164 -5.93 -14.06 7.37
CA LEU A 164 -7.37 -13.86 7.50
C LEU A 164 -7.73 -13.10 8.78
N GLU A 165 -7.12 -13.43 9.92
CA GLU A 165 -7.27 -12.69 11.19
C GLU A 165 -6.86 -11.22 11.00
N PHE A 166 -5.72 -10.98 10.36
CA PHE A 166 -5.26 -9.64 10.04
C PHE A 166 -6.23 -8.89 9.13
N TRP A 167 -6.73 -9.54 8.08
CA TRP A 167 -7.72 -8.95 7.18
C TRP A 167 -9.02 -8.60 7.90
N GLN A 168 -9.56 -9.51 8.73
CA GLN A 168 -10.75 -9.23 9.54
C GLN A 168 -10.52 -8.04 10.47
N LYS A 169 -9.33 -7.95 11.10
CA LYS A 169 -8.96 -6.81 11.94
C LYS A 169 -8.97 -5.49 11.17
N VAL A 170 -8.49 -5.48 9.92
CA VAL A 170 -8.58 -4.30 9.04
C VAL A 170 -10.05 -3.96 8.76
N LYS A 171 -10.88 -4.92 8.34
CA LYS A 171 -12.29 -4.67 7.96
C LYS A 171 -13.18 -4.20 9.12
N ASN A 172 -12.87 -4.64 10.33
CA ASN A 172 -13.62 -4.26 11.53
C ASN A 172 -13.20 -2.90 12.10
N ASP A 173 -12.09 -2.31 11.61
CA ASP A 173 -11.68 -0.97 12.00
C ASP A 173 -12.46 0.11 11.22
N LYS A 174 -12.80 1.22 11.89
CA LYS A 174 -13.54 2.33 11.28
C LYS A 174 -12.83 2.92 10.06
N ASN A 175 -11.50 3.04 10.09
CA ASN A 175 -10.73 3.52 8.94
C ASN A 175 -10.63 2.45 7.86
N GLY A 176 -10.63 1.16 8.22
CA GLY A 176 -10.69 0.07 7.24
C GLY A 176 -12.01 0.01 6.49
N GLN A 177 -13.09 0.55 7.05
CA GLN A 177 -14.36 0.68 6.32
C GLN A 177 -14.36 1.82 5.29
N ARG A 178 -13.36 2.72 5.34
CA ARG A 178 -13.19 3.83 4.40
C ARG A 178 -12.19 3.46 3.29
N LEU A 179 -12.30 4.15 2.16
CA LEU A 179 -11.39 4.07 1.03
C LEU A 179 -10.91 5.49 0.70
N PRO A 180 -9.72 5.65 0.05
CA PRO A 180 -8.86 4.59 -0.46
C PRO A 180 -7.95 3.96 0.61
N TRP A 181 -7.48 2.74 0.33
CA TRP A 181 -6.35 2.12 1.06
C TRP A 181 -5.08 2.18 0.22
N LEU A 182 -3.94 2.41 0.86
CA LEU A 182 -2.62 2.21 0.27
C LEU A 182 -2.05 0.88 0.75
N VAL A 183 -1.85 -0.06 -0.17
CA VAL A 183 -1.31 -1.40 0.12
C VAL A 183 0.09 -1.52 -0.46
N HIS A 184 1.07 -1.89 0.38
CA HIS A 184 2.45 -2.06 -0.07
C HIS A 184 3.16 -3.23 0.63
N CYS A 185 4.21 -3.70 -0.04
CA CYS A 185 5.20 -4.61 0.51
C CYS A 185 6.58 -4.02 0.17
N SER A 186 7.52 -4.81 -0.36
CA SER A 186 8.76 -4.27 -0.93
C SER A 186 8.55 -3.74 -2.36
N THR A 187 7.90 -4.51 -3.22
CA THR A 187 7.72 -4.20 -4.66
C THR A 187 6.33 -3.66 -5.01
N GLY A 188 5.33 -3.92 -4.14
CA GLY A 188 3.94 -3.57 -4.40
C GLY A 188 3.20 -4.48 -5.40
N ILE A 189 3.79 -5.62 -5.79
CA ILE A 189 3.20 -6.54 -6.81
C ILE A 189 3.05 -7.99 -6.34
N SER A 190 3.62 -8.35 -5.19
CA SER A 190 3.62 -9.70 -4.64
C SER A 190 2.58 -9.86 -3.52
N ARG A 191 3.01 -9.74 -2.26
CA ARG A 191 2.14 -9.85 -1.06
C ARG A 191 0.98 -8.85 -1.11
N SER A 192 1.24 -7.61 -1.56
CA SER A 192 0.21 -6.61 -1.84
C SER A 192 -0.85 -7.09 -2.81
N ALA A 193 -0.45 -7.77 -3.88
CA ALA A 193 -1.39 -8.27 -4.88
C ALA A 193 -2.24 -9.43 -4.36
N VAL A 194 -1.66 -10.31 -3.54
CA VAL A 194 -2.41 -11.38 -2.86
C VAL A 194 -3.46 -10.79 -1.93
N PHE A 195 -3.07 -9.84 -1.06
CA PHE A 195 -3.99 -9.20 -0.13
C PHE A 195 -5.12 -8.45 -0.86
N LEU A 196 -4.79 -7.69 -1.91
CA LEU A 196 -5.78 -7.00 -2.73
C LEU A 196 -6.70 -7.97 -3.49
N ALA A 197 -6.18 -9.09 -4.00
CA ALA A 197 -7.02 -10.11 -4.64
C ALA A 197 -8.01 -10.71 -3.65
N MET A 198 -7.53 -11.07 -2.45
CA MET A 198 -8.35 -11.59 -1.36
C MET A 198 -9.46 -10.59 -0.98
N GLU A 199 -9.14 -9.31 -0.73
CA GLU A 199 -10.14 -8.29 -0.40
C GLU A 199 -11.18 -8.10 -1.53
N ASN A 200 -10.72 -8.06 -2.79
CA ASN A 200 -11.61 -7.93 -3.94
C ASN A 200 -12.55 -9.12 -4.10
N CYS A 201 -12.10 -10.31 -3.74
CA CYS A 201 -12.86 -11.54 -3.85
C CYS A 201 -13.80 -11.76 -2.65
N LEU A 202 -13.33 -11.55 -1.42
CA LEU A 202 -14.09 -11.80 -0.19
C LEU A 202 -15.12 -10.72 0.14
N GLY A 203 -14.82 -9.44 -0.08
CA GLY A 203 -15.75 -8.39 0.31
C GLY A 203 -16.95 -8.19 -0.64
N GLY A 204 -17.09 -9.02 -1.69
CA GLY A 204 -18.19 -8.96 -2.65
C GLY A 204 -19.42 -9.73 -2.19
N LYS A 205 -20.58 -9.49 -2.81
CA LYS A 205 -21.76 -10.35 -2.60
C LYS A 205 -21.43 -11.76 -3.11
N ARG A 206 -21.41 -12.76 -2.23
CA ARG A 206 -21.12 -14.19 -2.54
C ARG A 206 -22.09 -14.82 -3.56
N SER A 207 -23.15 -14.11 -3.99
CA SER A 207 -24.23 -14.64 -4.82
C SER A 207 -23.86 -14.98 -6.27
N HIS A 208 -22.72 -14.51 -6.79
CA HIS A 208 -22.32 -14.74 -8.20
C HIS A 208 -21.03 -15.56 -8.35
N GLY A 209 -20.55 -16.20 -7.27
CA GLY A 209 -19.26 -16.88 -7.27
C GLY A 209 -18.07 -15.92 -7.35
N VAL A 210 -16.87 -16.44 -7.08
CA VAL A 210 -15.62 -15.67 -7.07
C VAL A 210 -14.77 -16.05 -8.28
N ASN A 211 -14.40 -15.07 -9.11
CA ASN A 211 -13.52 -15.29 -10.25
C ASN A 211 -12.11 -14.71 -10.00
N VAL A 212 -11.23 -15.53 -9.45
CA VAL A 212 -9.84 -15.16 -9.12
C VAL A 212 -9.07 -14.74 -10.36
N TYR A 213 -9.25 -15.44 -11.49
CA TYR A 213 -8.58 -15.12 -12.75
C TYR A 213 -8.93 -13.70 -13.23
N GLN A 214 -10.22 -13.37 -13.28
CA GLN A 214 -10.67 -12.03 -13.68
C GLN A 214 -10.21 -10.96 -12.69
N CYS A 215 -10.20 -11.26 -11.39
CA CYS A 215 -9.66 -10.36 -10.38
C CYS A 215 -8.17 -10.03 -10.65
N CYS A 216 -7.33 -11.06 -10.81
CA CYS A 216 -5.91 -10.90 -11.12
C CYS A 216 -5.70 -10.18 -12.46
N ASN A 217 -6.48 -10.50 -13.49
CA ASN A 217 -6.39 -9.84 -14.79
C ASN A 217 -6.72 -8.35 -14.72
N ARG A 218 -7.75 -7.96 -13.96
CA ARG A 218 -8.08 -6.54 -13.71
C ARG A 218 -6.94 -5.82 -13.00
N MET A 219 -6.38 -6.41 -11.94
CA MET A 219 -5.24 -5.80 -11.25
C MET A 219 -4.01 -5.66 -12.17
N ARG A 220 -3.75 -6.63 -13.04
CA ARG A 220 -2.65 -6.57 -14.01
C ARG A 220 -2.83 -5.49 -15.08
N LYS A 221 -4.08 -5.13 -15.43
CA LYS A 221 -4.35 -3.96 -16.29
C LYS A 221 -4.02 -2.64 -15.59
N CYS A 222 -4.05 -2.60 -14.27
CA CYS A 222 -3.75 -1.42 -13.46
C CYS A 222 -2.27 -1.31 -13.09
N ARG A 223 -1.58 -2.39 -12.75
CA ARG A 223 -0.15 -2.38 -12.39
C ARG A 223 0.54 -3.61 -12.97
N PRO A 224 1.76 -3.50 -13.54
CA PRO A 224 2.45 -4.65 -14.08
C PRO A 224 2.68 -5.72 -13.02
N TRP A 225 2.71 -6.99 -13.44
CA TRP A 225 3.17 -8.12 -12.62
C TRP A 225 2.39 -8.40 -11.33
N MET A 226 1.20 -7.84 -11.15
CA MET A 226 0.33 -8.17 -10.02
C MET A 226 0.08 -9.69 -9.98
N VAL A 227 0.40 -10.32 -8.84
CA VAL A 227 0.38 -11.78 -8.65
C VAL A 227 1.31 -12.47 -9.67
N LYS A 228 2.61 -12.23 -9.53
CA LYS A 228 3.63 -12.71 -10.49
C LYS A 228 3.85 -14.23 -10.49
N THR A 229 3.72 -14.90 -9.35
CA THR A 229 4.12 -16.31 -9.18
C THR A 229 2.92 -17.24 -9.01
N LEU A 230 3.04 -18.49 -9.45
CA LEU A 230 2.01 -19.52 -9.26
C LEU A 230 1.69 -19.72 -7.77
N LYS A 231 2.70 -19.72 -6.91
CA LYS A 231 2.52 -19.84 -5.45
C LYS A 231 1.62 -18.75 -4.88
N HIS A 232 1.80 -17.48 -5.29
CA HIS A 232 0.91 -16.40 -4.86
C HIS A 232 -0.50 -16.54 -5.44
N TYR A 233 -0.63 -17.10 -6.65
CA TYR A 233 -1.93 -17.36 -7.25
C TYR A 233 -2.69 -18.46 -6.52
N GLN A 234 -2.03 -19.58 -6.18
CA GLN A 234 -2.58 -20.67 -5.37
C GLN A 234 -2.99 -20.18 -3.98
N LEU A 235 -2.15 -19.37 -3.33
CA LEU A 235 -2.46 -18.79 -2.03
C LEU A 235 -3.77 -18.00 -2.02
N ILE A 236 -4.14 -17.33 -3.11
CA ILE A 236 -5.43 -16.63 -3.19
C ILE A 236 -6.58 -17.65 -3.09
N TYR A 237 -6.49 -18.80 -3.76
CA TYR A 237 -7.50 -19.86 -3.64
C TYR A 237 -7.54 -20.42 -2.22
N ASP A 238 -6.38 -20.69 -1.62
CA ASP A 238 -6.32 -21.22 -0.25
C ASP A 238 -6.98 -20.26 0.76
N LEU A 239 -6.72 -18.94 0.62
CA LEU A 239 -7.36 -17.91 1.45
C LEU A 239 -8.86 -17.84 1.25
N LEU A 240 -9.34 -18.03 0.03
CA LEU A 240 -10.77 -17.98 -0.29
C LEU A 240 -11.51 -19.25 0.14
N TYR A 241 -10.82 -20.39 0.14
CA TYR A 241 -11.37 -21.65 0.60
C TYR A 241 -11.52 -21.68 2.12
N GLU A 242 -10.54 -21.13 2.84
CA GLU A 242 -10.53 -21.09 4.31
C GLU A 242 -11.50 -20.06 4.92
N ALA A 243 -11.95 -19.05 4.15
CA ALA A 243 -12.75 -17.91 4.62
C ALA A 243 -14.26 -17.99 4.30
#